data_AF-A0A7Y0S1Z5-F1
#
_entry.id   AF-A0A7Y0S1Z5-F1
#
_cell.length_a   1.000
_cell.length_b   1.000
_cell.length_c   1.000
_cell.angle_alpha   90.00
_cell.angle_beta   90.00
_cell.angle_gamma   90.00
#
_symmetry.space_group_name_H-M   'P 1'
#
loop_
_entity.id
_entity.type
_entity.pdbx_description
1 polymer ?
#
loop_
_entity_poly.entity_id
_entity_poly.type
_entity_poly.pdbx_seq_one_letter_code
_entity_poly.pdbx_strand_id
1 'polypeptide(L)'
;AVIGWHVSNEYGGDCHCHYCQEEFRLWLKNKYGSLYNLNKLWWSAFWSHTYTSWEQIESPSPIGENSVHALKLDWKRFCTDRVSNF
;
A
#
# COMPACT_ATOMS: atom_id res chain seq x y z
N ALA A 1 -33.62 24.20 7.46
CA ALA A 1 -33.75 22.86 6.84
C ALA A 1 -32.35 22.36 6.47
N VAL A 2 -32.14 21.04 6.41
CA VAL A 2 -30.92 20.45 5.83
C VAL A 2 -31.00 20.56 4.30
N ILE A 3 -29.93 21.03 3.64
CA ILE A 3 -29.88 21.24 2.17
C ILE A 3 -28.84 20.37 1.46
N GLY A 4 -28.00 19.67 2.21
CA GLY A 4 -26.95 18.82 1.70
C GLY A 4 -25.99 18.38 2.80
N TRP A 5 -25.12 17.43 2.45
CA TRP A 5 -24.06 16.93 3.32
C TRP A 5 -22.71 17.21 2.68
N HIS A 6 -21.82 17.81 3.46
CA HIS A 6 -20.41 17.93 3.11
C HIS A 6 -19.68 16.76 3.76
N VAL A 7 -19.32 15.77 2.94
CA VAL A 7 -18.70 14.53 3.45
C VAL A 7 -17.23 14.82 3.75
N SER A 8 -16.89 14.81 5.05
CA SER A 8 -15.57 15.14 5.58
C SER A 8 -15.11 16.56 5.27
N ASN A 9 -13.79 16.83 5.31
CA ASN A 9 -13.14 18.05 4.88
C ASN A 9 -11.69 17.75 4.50
N GLU A 10 -11.27 18.08 3.28
CA GLU A 10 -9.89 17.97 2.80
C GLU A 10 -9.19 16.64 3.12
N TYR A 11 -9.78 15.52 2.67
CA TYR A 11 -9.14 14.22 2.83
C TYR A 11 -7.70 14.21 2.29
N GLY A 12 -6.79 13.60 3.05
CA GLY A 12 -5.39 13.46 2.67
C GLY A 12 -4.57 12.73 3.73
N GLY A 13 -3.29 12.53 3.42
CA GLY A 13 -2.34 11.82 4.27
C GLY A 13 -2.37 10.30 4.15
N ASP A 14 -1.52 9.65 4.91
CA ASP A 14 -1.41 8.20 5.04
C ASP A 14 -1.15 7.79 6.50
N CYS A 15 -1.32 6.50 6.78
CA CYS A 15 -1.11 5.91 8.10
C CYS A 15 -0.35 4.59 7.97
N HIS A 16 0.62 4.37 8.84
CA HIS A 16 1.53 3.22 8.78
C HIS A 16 1.33 2.23 9.96
N CYS A 17 0.20 2.32 10.68
CA CYS A 17 -0.10 1.43 11.80
C CYS A 17 -0.35 -0.01 11.34
N HIS A 18 -0.35 -0.97 12.27
CA HIS A 18 -0.47 -2.40 11.95
C HIS A 18 -1.76 -2.75 11.20
N TYR A 19 -2.89 -2.09 11.51
CA TYR A 19 -4.13 -2.27 10.76
C TYR A 19 -3.98 -1.88 9.27
N CYS A 20 -3.32 -0.76 8.98
CA CYS A 20 -3.07 -0.33 7.61
C CYS A 20 -2.08 -1.25 6.88
N GLN A 21 -1.10 -1.83 7.59
CA GLN A 21 -0.19 -2.82 7.01
C GLN A 21 -0.93 -4.09 6.59
N GLU A 22 -1.83 -4.59 7.44
CA GLU A 22 -2.64 -5.78 7.14
C GLU A 22 -3.53 -5.54 5.91
N GLU A 23 -4.24 -4.41 5.87
CA GLU A 23 -5.06 -4.02 4.73
C GLU A 23 -4.25 -3.82 3.44
N PHE A 24 -3.04 -3.26 3.54
CA PHE A 24 -2.16 -3.11 2.38
C PHE A 24 -1.73 -4.47 1.82
N ARG A 25 -1.40 -5.44 2.69
CA ARG A 25 -1.09 -6.80 2.24
C ARG A 25 -2.29 -7.46 1.57
N LEU A 26 -3.52 -7.27 2.08
CA LEU A 26 -4.73 -7.76 1.43
C LEU A 26 -4.96 -7.11 0.06
N TRP A 27 -4.77 -5.80 -0.03
CA TRP A 27 -4.85 -5.06 -1.30
C TRP A 27 -3.83 -5.58 -2.33
N LEU A 28 -2.59 -5.84 -1.91
CA LEU A 28 -1.56 -6.41 -2.78
C LEU A 28 -1.88 -7.85 -3.21
N LYS A 29 -2.40 -8.68 -2.30
CA LYS A 29 -2.87 -10.05 -2.61
C LYS A 29 -3.94 -10.00 -3.70
N ASN A 30 -4.94 -9.12 -3.57
CA ASN A 30 -6.01 -8.96 -4.54
C ASN A 30 -5.49 -8.47 -5.89
N LYS A 31 -4.55 -7.53 -5.89
CA LYS A 31 -3.98 -6.95 -7.11
C LYS A 31 -3.08 -7.92 -7.89
N TYR A 32 -2.22 -8.66 -7.19
CA TYR A 32 -1.16 -9.45 -7.80
C TYR A 32 -1.43 -10.95 -7.85
N GLY A 33 -2.32 -11.46 -7.01
CA GLY A 33 -2.69 -12.87 -6.88
C GLY A 33 -1.60 -13.78 -6.30
N SER A 34 -0.32 -13.47 -6.50
CA SER A 34 0.82 -14.23 -5.98
C SER A 34 2.03 -13.35 -5.68
N LEU A 35 2.87 -13.80 -4.73
CA LEU A 35 4.16 -13.15 -4.46
C LEU A 35 5.12 -13.21 -5.66
N TYR A 36 5.05 -14.28 -6.46
CA TYR A 36 5.85 -14.37 -7.69
C TYR A 36 5.55 -13.20 -8.63
N ASN A 37 4.27 -12.93 -8.90
CA ASN A 37 3.87 -11.81 -9.76
C ASN A 37 4.26 -10.46 -9.17
N LEU A 38 4.08 -10.28 -7.86
CA LEU A 38 4.49 -9.05 -7.17
C LEU A 38 5.99 -8.82 -7.31
N ASN A 39 6.82 -9.79 -6.91
CA ASN A 39 8.28 -9.70 -6.99
C ASN A 39 8.77 -9.44 -8.42
N LYS A 40 8.17 -10.11 -9.40
CA LYS A 40 8.49 -9.92 -10.83
C LYS A 40 8.17 -8.49 -11.29
N LEU A 41 7.00 -7.95 -10.95
CA LEU A 41 6.56 -6.62 -11.39
C LEU A 41 7.19 -5.48 -10.59
N TRP A 42 7.60 -5.74 -9.35
CA TRP A 42 8.34 -4.80 -8.51
C TRP A 42 9.84 -4.82 -8.76
N TRP A 43 10.35 -5.78 -9.55
CA TRP A 43 11.77 -6.00 -9.77
C TRP A 43 12.55 -6.20 -8.45
N SER A 44 11.94 -6.90 -7.51
CA SER A 44 12.45 -7.07 -6.13
C SER A 44 13.75 -7.88 -6.05
N ALA A 45 14.17 -8.55 -7.13
CA ALA A 45 15.46 -9.23 -7.19
C ALA A 45 16.64 -8.26 -7.05
N PHE A 46 16.45 -7.00 -7.46
CA PHE A 46 17.46 -5.97 -7.27
C PHE A 46 17.71 -5.72 -5.79
N TRP A 47 18.98 -5.70 -5.39
CA TRP A 47 19.43 -5.65 -3.99
C TRP A 47 18.82 -6.73 -3.09
N SER A 48 18.40 -7.85 -3.68
CA SER A 48 17.88 -9.00 -2.94
C SER A 48 16.64 -8.70 -2.07
N HIS A 49 15.78 -7.78 -2.50
CA HIS A 49 14.52 -7.44 -1.82
C HIS A 49 13.37 -8.43 -2.10
N THR A 50 13.65 -9.62 -2.64
CA THR A 50 12.62 -10.62 -2.96
C THR A 50 11.87 -11.05 -1.71
N TYR A 51 10.56 -10.82 -1.70
CA TYR A 51 9.68 -11.23 -0.61
C TYR A 51 9.31 -12.71 -0.73
N THR A 52 9.45 -13.46 0.36
CA THR A 52 9.10 -14.88 0.45
C THR A 52 7.82 -15.14 1.23
N SER A 53 7.29 -14.13 1.93
CA SER A 53 5.99 -14.16 2.59
C SER A 53 5.33 -12.78 2.51
N TRP A 54 3.99 -12.73 2.56
CA TRP A 54 3.24 -11.47 2.51
C TRP A 54 3.47 -10.62 3.75
N GLU A 55 3.74 -11.26 4.88
CA GLU A 55 3.95 -10.65 6.18
C GLU A 55 5.25 -9.82 6.22
N GLN A 56 6.20 -10.08 5.32
CA GLN A 56 7.43 -9.30 5.15
C GLN A 56 7.20 -7.96 4.44
N ILE A 57 6.06 -7.78 3.78
CA ILE A 57 5.76 -6.54 3.08
C ILE A 57 5.23 -5.53 4.10
N GLU A 58 5.87 -4.37 4.12
CA GLU A 58 5.48 -3.18 4.87
C GLU A 58 5.42 -1.99 3.91
N SER A 59 4.66 -0.96 4.28
CA SER A 59 4.66 0.34 3.63
C SER A 59 6.07 0.94 3.55
N PRO A 60 6.38 1.80 2.57
CA PRO A 60 7.67 2.47 2.49
C PRO A 60 7.94 3.34 3.73
N SER A 61 9.20 3.41 4.15
CA SER A 61 9.62 4.12 5.37
C SER A 61 11.02 4.73 5.22
N PRO A 62 11.28 5.95 5.76
CA PRO A 62 12.62 6.55 5.75
C PRO A 62 13.64 5.79 6.62
N ILE A 63 13.17 4.94 7.55
CA ILE A 63 14.02 4.07 8.39
C ILE A 63 13.91 2.58 7.99
N GLY A 64 13.34 2.31 6.82
CA GLY A 64 13.14 0.96 6.29
C GLY A 64 13.30 0.96 4.77
N GLU A 65 12.41 0.27 4.07
CA GLU A 65 12.43 0.22 2.61
C GLU A 65 11.93 1.53 1.99
N ASN A 66 12.72 2.14 1.11
CA ASN A 66 12.32 3.36 0.39
C ASN A 66 12.88 3.45 -1.04
N SER A 67 13.56 2.40 -1.49
CA SER A 67 14.24 2.29 -2.77
C SER A 67 13.40 1.57 -3.83
N VAL A 68 12.52 0.64 -3.42
CA VAL A 68 11.61 -0.04 -4.36
C VAL A 68 10.54 0.93 -4.87
N HIS A 69 10.67 1.36 -6.11
CA HIS A 69 9.76 2.34 -6.73
C HIS A 69 8.32 1.84 -6.78
N ALA A 70 8.12 0.56 -7.10
CA ALA A 70 6.81 -0.02 -7.22
C ALA A 70 6.08 -0.08 -5.86
N LEU A 71 6.79 -0.36 -4.76
CA LEU A 71 6.27 -0.28 -3.40
C LEU A 71 5.74 1.12 -3.09
N LYS A 72 6.53 2.17 -3.38
CA LYS A 72 6.11 3.56 -3.14
C LYS A 72 4.90 3.96 -3.97
N LEU A 73 4.88 3.56 -5.23
CA LEU A 73 3.76 3.86 -6.13
C LEU A 73 2.49 3.14 -5.68
N ASP A 74 2.61 1.89 -5.27
CA ASP A 74 1.49 1.08 -4.84
C ASP A 74 0.98 1.46 -3.46
N TRP A 75 1.84 1.93 -2.56
CA TRP A 75 1.40 2.55 -1.31
C TRP A 75 0.51 3.78 -1.57
N LYS A 76 0.94 4.69 -2.46
CA LYS A 76 0.12 5.86 -2.83
C LYS A 76 -1.24 5.48 -3.45
N ARG A 77 -1.25 4.45 -4.30
CA ARG A 77 -2.49 3.90 -4.88
C ARG A 77 -3.38 3.31 -3.80
N PHE A 78 -2.83 2.49 -2.92
CA PHE A 78 -3.55 1.93 -1.78
C PHE A 78 -4.17 3.02 -0.91
N CYS A 79 -3.43 4.07 -0.52
CA CYS A 79 -3.97 5.17 0.28
C CYS A 79 -5.16 5.86 -0.41
N THR A 80 -5.08 6.07 -1.72
CA THR A 80 -6.19 6.64 -2.52
C THR A 80 -7.41 5.72 -2.53
N ASP A 81 -7.19 4.41 -2.73
CA ASP A 81 -8.26 3.41 -2.72
C ASP A 81 -8.90 3.26 -1.34
N ARG A 82 -8.14 3.42 -0.24
CA ARG A 82 -8.68 3.38 1.13
C ARG A 82 -9.57 4.58 1.42
N VAL A 83 -9.14 5.79 1.06
CA VAL A 83 -9.97 7.00 1.23
C VAL A 83 -11.25 6.90 0.39
N SER A 84 -11.17 6.33 -0.81
CA SER A 84 -12.35 6.17 -1.69
C SER A 84 -13.36 5.12 -1.19
N ASN A 85 -12.93 4.21 -0.31
CA ASN A 85 -13.76 3.14 0.27
C ASN A 85 -14.03 3.34 1.78
N PHE A 86 -13.76 4.52 2.32
CA PHE A 86 -13.98 4.86 3.72
C PHE A 86 -15.47 5.12 4.00
#